data_AF-A0A2R6NMP8-F1
#
_entry.id   AF-A0A2R6NMP8-F1
#
_cell.length_a   1.000
_cell.length_b   1.000
_cell.length_c   1.000
_cell.angle_alpha   90.00
_cell.angle_beta   90.00
_cell.angle_gamma   90.00
#
_symmetry.space_group_name_H-M   'P 1'
#
loop_
_entity.id
_entity.type
_entity.pdbx_description
1 polymer ?
#
loop_
_entity_poly.entity_id
_entity_poly.type
_entity_poly.pdbx_seq_one_letter_code
_entity_poly.pdbx_strand_id
1 'polypeptide(L)'
;MPPPFTSRVRNALNAEARSVKLSNLVGQGGLWYGFGRMIMNLLDDSGADDMSNMLVKTFRARLPEAIDQAQHFASINVSGSSGGTGDATMAFREGLDGTERERKYYLALQFAPDS
;
A
#
# COMPACT_ATOMS: atom_id res chain seq x y z
N MET A 1 19.18 6.31 8.62
CA MET A 1 17.86 6.01 8.01
C MET A 1 16.80 6.95 8.56
N PRO A 2 15.97 7.57 7.71
CA PRO A 2 14.88 8.46 8.14
C PRO A 2 13.78 7.74 8.96
N PRO A 3 12.98 8.47 9.76
CA PRO A 3 11.93 7.89 10.62
C PRO A 3 10.99 6.87 9.94
N PRO A 4 10.54 7.08 8.67
CA PRO A 4 9.65 6.14 7.97
C PRO A 4 10.30 4.80 7.59
N PHE A 5 11.63 4.66 7.75
CA PHE A 5 12.41 3.47 7.37
C PHE A 5 13.26 2.93 8.53
N THR A 6 12.90 3.28 9.76
CA THR A 6 13.56 2.77 10.96
C THR A 6 13.39 1.26 11.11
N SER A 7 14.25 0.61 11.90
CA SER A 7 14.14 -0.82 12.21
C SER A 7 12.79 -1.19 12.81
N ARG A 8 12.16 -0.28 13.58
CA ARG A 8 10.81 -0.47 14.13
C ARG A 8 9.78 -0.63 13.00
N VAL A 9 9.80 0.26 12.01
CA VAL A 9 8.89 0.17 10.86
C VAL A 9 9.17 -1.10 10.06
N ARG A 10 10.44 -1.41 9.79
CA ARG A 10 10.84 -2.65 9.10
C ARG A 10 10.30 -3.90 9.81
N ASN A 11 10.40 -3.94 11.13
CA ASN A 11 9.90 -5.07 11.93
C ASN A 11 8.37 -5.17 11.86
N ALA A 12 7.65 -4.06 11.94
CA ALA A 12 6.20 -4.04 11.78
C ALA A 12 5.76 -4.53 10.39
N LEU A 13 6.44 -4.08 9.33
CA LEU A 13 6.19 -4.51 7.96
C LEU A 13 6.49 -6.00 7.76
N ASN A 14 7.53 -6.52 8.40
CA ASN A 14 7.87 -7.93 8.36
C ASN A 14 6.88 -8.80 9.14
N ALA A 15 6.28 -8.28 10.21
CA ALA A 15 5.31 -9.00 11.03
C ALA A 15 3.94 -9.05 10.36
N GLU A 16 3.39 -7.91 9.94
CA GLU A 16 2.12 -7.83 9.21
C GLU A 16 2.05 -6.54 8.39
N ALA A 17 2.49 -6.61 7.13
CA ALA A 17 2.57 -5.46 6.24
C ALA A 17 1.21 -4.77 6.03
N ARG A 18 0.09 -5.52 6.06
CA ARG A 18 -1.26 -4.97 5.82
C ARG A 18 -1.75 -4.10 6.98
N SER A 19 -1.28 -4.36 8.21
CA SER A 19 -1.66 -3.55 9.37
C SER A 19 -0.96 -2.17 9.42
N VAL A 20 0.10 -1.97 8.63
CA VAL A 20 0.85 -0.72 8.65
C VAL A 20 0.16 0.32 7.77
N LYS A 21 -0.13 1.49 8.35
CA LYS A 21 -0.65 2.66 7.61
C LYS A 21 0.52 3.39 6.95
N LEU A 22 0.89 3.00 5.73
CA LEU A 22 2.05 3.52 5.00
C LEU A 22 1.96 5.04 4.79
N SER A 23 0.78 5.54 4.45
CA SER A 23 0.51 6.98 4.33
C SER A 23 0.92 7.73 5.61
N ASN A 24 0.53 7.24 6.79
CA ASN A 24 0.83 7.90 8.06
C ASN A 24 2.32 8.01 8.38
N LEU A 25 3.16 7.15 7.80
CA LEU A 25 4.60 7.21 8.02
C LEU A 25 5.24 8.47 7.41
N VAL A 26 4.64 9.02 6.36
CA VAL A 26 5.16 10.17 5.60
C VAL A 26 4.20 11.35 5.58
N GLY A 27 3.20 11.34 6.46
CA GLY A 27 2.12 12.34 6.51
C GLY A 27 0.90 11.93 5.69
N GLN A 28 -0.28 12.41 6.09
CA GLN A 28 -1.56 11.99 5.51
C GLN A 28 -1.56 12.12 3.98
N GLY A 29 -1.88 11.02 3.28
CA GLY A 29 -1.88 10.97 1.82
C GLY A 29 -0.51 10.87 1.16
N GLY A 30 0.57 10.74 1.94
CA GLY A 30 1.94 10.74 1.43
C GLY A 30 2.35 9.51 0.62
N LEU A 31 3.48 9.65 -0.07
CA LEU A 31 4.05 8.66 -0.99
C LEU A 31 5.21 7.91 -0.33
N TRP A 32 4.92 6.88 0.45
CA TRP A 32 5.96 6.14 1.18
C TRP A 32 6.94 5.45 0.23
N TYR A 33 6.45 4.80 -0.84
CA TYR A 33 7.33 4.22 -1.87
C TYR A 33 8.10 5.28 -2.66
N GLY A 34 7.47 6.42 -2.94
CA GLY A 34 8.14 7.55 -3.60
C GLY A 34 9.29 8.10 -2.76
N PHE A 35 9.07 8.27 -1.47
CA PHE A 35 10.11 8.73 -0.55
C PHE A 35 11.22 7.70 -0.38
N GLY A 36 10.88 6.40 -0.32
CA GLY A 36 11.86 5.32 -0.29
C GLY A 36 12.76 5.32 -1.53
N ARG A 37 12.18 5.47 -2.73
CA ARG A 37 12.95 5.62 -3.98
C ARG A 37 13.86 6.85 -3.98
N MET A 38 13.39 7.97 -3.43
CA MET A 38 14.23 9.17 -3.29
C MET A 38 15.44 8.90 -2.39
N ILE A 39 15.24 8.20 -1.27
CA ILE A 39 16.34 7.86 -0.33
C ILE A 39 17.33 6.88 -0.95
N MET A 40 16.88 5.91 -1.76
CA MET A 40 17.78 4.97 -2.44
C MET A 40 18.88 5.68 -3.24
N ASN A 41 18.56 6.80 -3.88
CA ASN A 41 19.53 7.60 -4.65
C ASN A 41 20.58 8.31 -3.79
N LEU A 42 20.44 8.27 -2.47
CA LEU A 42 21.34 8.89 -1.48
C LEU A 42 22.14 7.85 -0.69
N LEU A 43 21.86 6.56 -0.86
CA LEU A 43 22.53 5.47 -0.16
C LEU A 43 23.66 4.89 -1.02
N ASP A 44 24.56 4.16 -0.37
CA ASP A 44 25.49 3.25 -1.03
C ASP A 44 24.72 2.04 -1.61
N ASP A 45 25.39 1.24 -2.45
CA ASP A 45 24.77 0.09 -3.12
C ASP A 45 24.11 -0.88 -2.12
N SER A 46 24.79 -1.14 -0.98
CA SER A 46 24.25 -2.04 0.04
C SER A 46 22.97 -1.49 0.69
N GLY A 47 22.96 -0.20 1.04
CA GLY A 47 21.79 0.47 1.61
C GLY A 47 20.65 0.61 0.61
N ALA A 48 20.97 0.85 -0.66
CA ALA A 48 20.00 0.93 -1.74
C ALA A 48 19.31 -0.42 -1.98
N ASP A 49 20.07 -1.53 -1.98
CA ASP A 49 19.52 -2.88 -2.10
C ASP A 49 18.61 -3.24 -0.91
N ASP A 50 19.04 -2.93 0.31
CA ASP A 50 18.24 -3.16 1.52
C ASP A 50 16.92 -2.36 1.54
N MET A 51 16.95 -1.15 0.98
CA MET A 51 15.76 -0.32 0.80
C MET A 51 14.86 -0.89 -0.30
N SER A 52 15.42 -1.21 -1.46
CA SER A 52 14.72 -1.83 -2.59
C SER A 52 13.96 -3.09 -2.14
N ASN A 53 14.65 -3.97 -1.41
CA ASN A 53 14.09 -5.20 -0.85
C ASN A 53 12.92 -4.90 0.11
N MET A 54 13.04 -3.90 0.98
CA MET A 54 11.94 -3.49 1.87
C MET A 54 10.71 -3.03 1.08
N LEU A 55 10.91 -2.15 0.10
CA LEU A 55 9.82 -1.60 -0.71
C LEU A 55 9.12 -2.70 -1.51
N VAL A 56 9.87 -3.52 -2.25
CA VAL A 56 9.31 -4.59 -3.08
C VAL A 56 8.60 -5.65 -2.24
N LYS A 57 9.20 -6.08 -1.12
CA LYS A 57 8.60 -7.07 -0.22
C LYS A 57 7.28 -6.55 0.37
N THR A 58 7.26 -5.29 0.80
CA THR A 58 6.06 -4.66 1.37
C THR A 58 4.94 -4.59 0.34
N PHE A 59 5.26 -4.13 -0.88
CA PHE A 59 4.28 -4.05 -1.96
C PHE A 59 3.68 -5.41 -2.31
N ARG A 60 4.52 -6.45 -2.47
CA ARG A 60 4.06 -7.82 -2.76
C ARG A 60 3.17 -8.37 -1.66
N ALA A 61 3.50 -8.13 -0.39
CA ALA A 61 2.71 -8.62 0.75
C ALA A 61 1.32 -7.96 0.83
N ARG A 62 1.19 -6.71 0.38
CA ARG A 62 -0.05 -5.93 0.44
C ARG A 62 -0.91 -6.03 -0.82
N LEU A 63 -0.33 -6.50 -1.94
CA LEU A 63 -1.01 -6.61 -3.24
C LEU A 63 -2.30 -7.45 -3.22
N PRO A 64 -2.38 -8.62 -2.54
CA PRO A 64 -3.61 -9.42 -2.52
C PRO A 64 -4.81 -8.66 -1.93
N GLU A 65 -4.60 -7.94 -0.83
CA GLU A 65 -5.64 -7.10 -0.20
C GLU A 65 -6.03 -5.93 -1.11
N ALA A 66 -5.08 -5.31 -1.81
CA ALA A 66 -5.38 -4.26 -2.78
C ALA A 66 -6.23 -4.77 -3.96
N ILE A 67 -6.00 -6.00 -4.42
CA ILE A 67 -6.81 -6.66 -5.46
C ILE A 67 -8.22 -6.96 -4.95
N ASP A 68 -8.33 -7.57 -3.76
CA ASP A 68 -9.63 -7.87 -3.14
C ASP A 68 -10.50 -6.61 -3.02
N GLN A 69 -9.90 -5.51 -2.54
CA GLN A 69 -10.61 -4.24 -2.43
C GLN A 69 -10.95 -3.61 -3.78
N ALA A 70 -10.17 -3.87 -4.83
CA ALA A 70 -10.48 -3.41 -6.18
C ALA A 70 -11.70 -4.16 -6.75
N GLN A 71 -11.76 -5.48 -6.54
CA GLN A 71 -12.90 -6.32 -6.93
C GLN A 71 -14.17 -5.92 -6.17
N HIS A 72 -14.07 -5.72 -4.85
CA HIS A 72 -15.18 -5.22 -4.04
C HIS A 72 -15.66 -3.83 -4.48
N PHE A 73 -14.76 -2.95 -4.91
CA PHE A 73 -15.14 -1.63 -5.42
C PHE A 73 -15.88 -1.74 -6.76
N ALA A 74 -15.41 -2.59 -7.68
CA ALA A 74 -16.06 -2.82 -8.96
C ALA A 74 -17.47 -3.42 -8.80
N SER A 75 -17.67 -4.35 -7.85
CA SER A 75 -18.97 -4.99 -7.62
C SER A 75 -20.02 -4.06 -6.97
N ILE A 76 -19.60 -3.10 -6.14
CA ILE A 76 -20.50 -2.07 -5.57
C ILE A 76 -21.04 -1.15 -6.67
N ASN A 77 -20.25 -0.86 -7.71
CA ASN A 77 -20.73 -0.06 -8.84
C ASN A 77 -21.76 -0.80 -9.70
N VAL A 78 -21.80 -2.14 -9.64
CA VAL A 78 -22.74 -3.00 -10.39
C VAL A 78 -23.99 -3.34 -9.56
N SER A 79 -23.85 -3.38 -8.23
CA SER A 79 -24.95 -3.71 -7.31
C SER A 79 -24.89 -2.76 -6.12
N GLY A 80 -25.93 -1.92 -5.95
CA GLY A 80 -26.03 -0.87 -4.92
C GLY A 80 -26.09 -1.36 -3.46
N SER A 81 -25.34 -2.41 -3.11
CA SER A 81 -25.29 -3.06 -1.82
C SER A 81 -24.11 -2.53 -1.00
N SER A 82 -24.39 -1.60 -0.09
CA SER A 82 -23.48 -1.17 0.97
C SER A 82 -23.42 -2.20 2.10
N GLY A 83 -22.76 -3.34 1.85
CA GLY A 83 -22.42 -4.32 2.89
C GLY A 83 -21.32 -3.79 3.80
N GLY A 84 -21.56 -3.78 5.11
CA GLY A 84 -20.66 -3.23 6.13
C GLY A 84 -19.22 -3.73 5.98
N THR A 85 -18.32 -2.82 5.64
CA THR A 85 -16.89 -3.10 5.49
C THR A 85 -16.27 -3.25 6.88
N GLY A 86 -15.58 -4.37 7.16
CA GLY A 86 -14.95 -4.62 8.45
C GLY A 86 -13.86 -3.60 8.82
N ASP A 87 -13.63 -3.39 10.12
CA ASP A 87 -12.71 -2.40 10.68
C ASP A 87 -11.28 -2.51 10.11
N ALA A 88 -10.77 -3.74 9.95
CA ALA A 88 -9.45 -4.00 9.36
C ALA A 88 -9.33 -3.57 7.88
N THR A 89 -10.38 -3.81 7.09
CA THR A 89 -10.42 -3.41 5.67
C THR A 89 -10.48 -1.89 5.54
N MET A 90 -11.25 -1.21 6.41
CA MET A 90 -11.28 0.25 6.48
C MET A 90 -9.92 0.82 6.90
N ALA A 91 -9.28 0.24 7.92
CA ALA A 91 -7.96 0.65 8.38
C ALA A 91 -6.88 0.48 7.28
N PHE A 92 -6.95 -0.60 6.48
CA PHE A 92 -6.07 -0.79 5.33
C PHE A 92 -6.29 0.29 4.27
N ARG A 93 -7.56 0.59 3.93
CA ARG A 93 -7.92 1.62 2.93
C ARG A 93 -7.37 2.99 3.29
N GLU A 94 -7.45 3.39 4.55
CA GLU A 94 -6.87 4.63 5.06
C GLU A 94 -5.34 4.63 5.02
N GLY A 95 -4.75 3.44 5.23
CA GLY A 95 -3.31 3.23 5.27
C GLY A 95 -2.62 3.13 3.92
N LEU A 96 -3.37 3.08 2.81
CA LEU A 96 -2.82 3.02 1.46
C LEU A 96 -1.95 4.25 1.17
N ASP A 97 -0.74 4.01 0.68
CA ASP A 97 0.04 5.08 0.07
C ASP A 97 -0.56 5.49 -1.30
N GLY A 98 -0.09 6.60 -1.87
CA GLY A 98 -0.58 7.05 -3.17
C GLY A 98 -0.35 6.05 -4.32
N THR A 99 0.79 5.34 -4.34
CA THR A 99 1.07 4.33 -5.37
C THR A 99 0.11 3.14 -5.29
N GLU A 100 -0.16 2.62 -4.09
CA GLU A 100 -1.15 1.55 -3.91
C GLU A 100 -2.57 1.98 -4.26
N ARG A 101 -2.94 3.22 -3.92
CA ARG A 101 -4.26 3.78 -4.25
C ARG A 101 -4.47 3.90 -5.75
N GLU A 102 -3.46 4.40 -6.46
CA GLU A 102 -3.48 4.48 -7.92
C GLU A 102 -3.53 3.09 -8.55
N ARG A 103 -2.67 2.16 -8.11
CA ARG A 103 -2.67 0.79 -8.63
C ARG A 103 -4.02 0.09 -8.41
N LYS A 104 -4.61 0.25 -7.22
CA LYS A 104 -5.95 -0.25 -6.89
C LYS A 104 -7.01 0.31 -7.84
N TYR A 105 -6.97 1.60 -8.14
CA TYR A 105 -7.91 2.24 -9.06
C TYR A 105 -7.84 1.62 -10.47
N TYR A 106 -6.63 1.44 -11.02
CA TYR A 106 -6.46 0.78 -12.32
C TYR A 106 -6.93 -0.68 -12.32
N LEU A 107 -6.65 -1.42 -11.23
CA LEU A 107 -7.15 -2.79 -11.08
C LEU A 107 -8.69 -2.81 -11.04
N ALA A 108 -9.31 -1.88 -10.34
CA ALA A 108 -10.77 -1.80 -10.27
C ALA A 108 -11.40 -1.52 -11.64
N LEU A 109 -10.79 -0.64 -12.45
CA LEU A 109 -11.22 -0.41 -13.83
C LEU A 109 -11.12 -1.67 -14.69
N GLN A 110 -10.08 -2.51 -14.49
CA GLN A 110 -9.95 -3.78 -15.20
C GLN A 110 -11.03 -4.80 -14.82
N PHE A 111 -11.61 -4.70 -13.61
CA PHE A 111 -12.67 -5.60 -13.15
C PHE A 111 -14.08 -5.08 -13.43
N ALA A 112 -14.24 -3.82 -13.85
CA ALA A 112 -15.54 -3.30 -14.24
C ALA A 112 -15.98 -3.98 -15.55
N PRO A 113 -17.19 -4.53 -15.64
CA PRO A 113 -17.70 -5.03 -16.91
C PRO A 113 -17.81 -3.87 -17.90
N ASP A 114 -17.44 -4.09 -19.17
CA ASP A 114 -17.67 -3.14 -20.26
C ASP A 114 -19.17 -2.78 -20.27
N SER A 115 -19.49 -1.54 -19.89
CA SER A 115 -20.84 -1.01 -19.80
C SER A 115 -21.46 -0.76 -21.17
#